data_AF-A0A8C8DSL7-F1
#
_entry.id   AF-A0A8C8DSL7-F1
#
_cell.length_a   1.000
_cell.length_b   1.000
_cell.length_c   1.000
_cell.angle_alpha   90.00
_cell.angle_beta   90.00
_cell.angle_gamma   90.00
#
_symmetry.space_group_name_H-M   'P 1'
#
loop_
_entity.id
_entity.type
_entity.pdbx_description
1 polymer ?
#
loop_
_entity_poly.entity_id
_entity_poly.type
_entity_poly.pdbx_seq_one_letter_code
_entity_poly.pdbx_strand_id
1 'polypeptide(L)'
;LKSLYILLRLMLCLMPTWFLVPAHCPREWLASMRSCYSVRTSALSWHDSQCSCKELAPGAHLADMKSWEDLLFVSSHLLTHDNLLLLWTGLNDQQVHHTPLGNTLSFIIRIN
;
A
#
# COMPACT_ATOMS: atom_id res chain seq x y z
N LEU A 1 -1.36 -27.21 23.12
CA LEU A 1 -2.15 -26.10 23.72
C LEU A 1 -1.30 -25.21 24.63
N LYS A 2 -0.78 -25.70 25.77
CA LYS A 2 0.08 -24.89 26.67
C LYS A 2 1.38 -24.38 26.01
N SER A 3 2.06 -25.24 25.24
CA SER A 3 3.29 -24.87 24.52
C SER A 3 3.05 -23.79 23.46
N LEU A 4 1.94 -23.89 22.72
CA LEU A 4 1.53 -22.87 21.73
C LEU A 4 1.18 -21.53 22.38
N TYR A 5 0.54 -21.57 23.56
CA TYR A 5 0.22 -20.37 24.33
C TYR A 5 1.48 -19.68 24.89
N ILE A 6 2.45 -20.46 25.35
CA ILE A 6 3.75 -19.95 25.81
C ILE A 6 4.51 -19.29 24.66
N LEU A 7 4.55 -19.94 23.49
CA LEU A 7 5.14 -19.37 22.27
C LEU A 7 4.45 -18.05 21.87
N LEU A 8 3.11 -18.00 21.89
CA LEU A 8 2.36 -16.78 21.56
C LEU A 8 2.65 -15.63 22.54
N ARG A 9 2.74 -15.95 23.84
CA ARG A 9 3.10 -14.98 24.91
C ARG A 9 4.54 -14.46 24.74
N LEU A 10 5.50 -15.34 24.45
CA LEU A 10 6.89 -14.97 24.17
C LEU A 10 6.99 -14.07 22.94
N MET A 11 6.28 -14.39 21.86
CA MET A 11 6.23 -13.56 20.66
C MET A 11 5.73 -12.15 20.99
N LEU A 12 4.62 -12.02 21.74
CA LEU A 12 4.08 -10.72 22.16
C LEU A 12 5.02 -9.93 23.07
N CYS A 13 5.79 -10.59 23.94
CA CYS A 13 6.78 -9.93 24.80
C CYS A 13 8.03 -9.47 24.03
N LEU A 14 8.37 -10.16 22.93
CA LEU A 14 9.50 -9.84 22.08
C LEU A 14 9.16 -8.83 20.99
N MET A 15 7.87 -8.58 20.69
CA MET A 15 7.46 -7.52 19.78
C MET A 15 7.70 -6.16 20.43
N PRO A 16 8.61 -5.32 19.90
CA PRO A 16 8.82 -4.00 20.47
C PRO A 16 7.56 -3.14 20.27
N THR A 17 7.23 -2.29 21.24
CA THR A 17 5.95 -1.57 21.34
C THR A 17 5.59 -0.71 20.12
N TRP A 18 6.55 -0.34 19.28
CA TRP A 18 6.29 0.31 17.98
C TRP A 18 5.49 -0.54 16.99
N PHE A 19 5.50 -1.87 17.12
CA PHE A 19 4.61 -2.77 16.35
C PHE A 19 3.15 -2.66 16.79
N LEU A 20 2.88 -2.16 18.00
CA LEU A 20 1.54 -2.06 18.59
C LEU A 20 0.90 -0.69 18.41
N VAL A 21 1.62 0.29 17.89
CA VAL A 21 1.06 1.60 17.54
C VAL A 21 0.64 1.54 16.08
N PRO A 22 -0.66 1.50 15.78
CA PRO A 22 -1.12 1.62 14.41
C PRO A 22 -0.67 2.98 13.88
N ALA A 23 -0.18 3.04 12.63
CA ALA A 23 -0.07 4.31 11.94
C ALA A 23 -1.41 5.06 12.04
N HIS A 24 -1.38 6.32 12.46
CA HIS A 24 -2.58 7.18 12.45
C HIS A 24 -2.89 7.53 10.99
N CYS A 25 -3.64 6.65 10.35
CA CYS A 25 -4.01 6.83 8.96
C CYS A 25 -5.24 7.73 8.81
N PRO A 26 -5.34 8.49 7.70
CA PRO A 26 -6.55 9.20 7.37
C PRO A 26 -7.73 8.22 7.21
N ARG A 27 -8.95 8.74 7.32
CA ARG A 27 -10.17 7.94 7.17
C ARG A 27 -10.19 7.25 5.79
N GLU A 28 -10.59 5.98 5.76
CA GLU A 28 -10.61 5.13 4.54
C GLU A 28 -9.22 4.80 3.95
N TRP A 29 -8.15 4.90 4.75
CA TRP A 29 -6.82 4.39 4.42
C TRP A 29 -6.49 3.13 5.20
N LEU A 30 -5.74 2.23 4.58
CA LEU A 30 -5.29 0.97 5.14
C LEU A 30 -3.99 1.20 5.91
N ALA A 31 -3.99 0.88 7.19
CA ALA A 31 -2.81 1.01 8.04
C ALA A 31 -1.94 -0.25 7.96
N SER A 32 -0.65 -0.07 7.68
CA SER A 32 0.37 -1.11 7.83
C SER A 32 1.57 -0.54 8.57
N MET A 33 1.80 -0.97 9.81
CA MET A 33 2.97 -0.61 10.61
C MET A 33 3.25 0.92 10.65
N ARG A 34 4.09 1.40 9.71
CA ARG A 34 4.56 2.78 9.58
C ARG A 34 4.02 3.53 8.36
N SER A 35 3.09 2.94 7.60
CA SER A 35 2.60 3.54 6.36
C SER A 35 1.11 3.33 6.22
N CYS A 36 0.49 4.23 5.47
CA CYS A 36 -0.92 4.13 5.10
C CYS A 36 -1.05 4.00 3.60
N TYR A 37 -1.95 3.13 3.18
CA TYR A 37 -2.20 2.83 1.77
C TYR A 37 -3.64 3.16 1.38
N SER A 38 -3.85 3.61 0.16
CA SER A 38 -5.19 3.76 -0.42
C SER A 38 -5.18 3.36 -1.88
N VAL A 39 -6.25 2.75 -2.35
CA VAL A 39 -6.44 2.42 -3.76
C VAL A 39 -7.41 3.43 -4.37
N ARG A 40 -7.07 3.94 -5.54
CA ARG A 40 -7.94 4.81 -6.34
C ARG A 40 -8.08 4.26 -7.73
N THR A 41 -9.28 4.32 -8.28
CA THR A 41 -9.59 3.86 -9.64
C THR A 41 -9.86 5.09 -10.50
N SER A 42 -9.02 5.32 -11.51
CA SER A 42 -9.19 6.46 -12.43
C SER A 42 -8.45 6.20 -13.74
N ALA A 43 -8.98 6.68 -14.86
CA ALA A 43 -8.30 6.59 -16.15
C ALA A 43 -7.18 7.65 -16.26
N LEU A 44 -6.13 7.50 -15.44
CA LEU A 44 -4.97 8.39 -15.42
C LEU A 44 -3.72 7.68 -15.97
N SER A 45 -2.86 8.44 -16.62
CA SER A 45 -1.50 7.97 -16.92
C SER A 45 -0.72 7.76 -15.62
N TRP A 46 0.39 7.02 -15.66
CA TRP A 46 1.26 6.88 -14.49
C TRP A 46 1.72 8.25 -13.96
N HIS A 47 2.07 9.16 -14.87
CA HIS A 47 2.52 10.50 -14.53
C HIS A 47 1.43 11.31 -13.83
N ASP A 48 0.21 11.30 -14.38
CA ASP A 48 -0.92 12.02 -13.79
C ASP A 48 -1.34 11.40 -12.45
N SER A 49 -1.24 10.07 -12.33
CA SER A 49 -1.50 9.37 -11.06
C SER A 49 -0.49 9.80 -9.98
N GLN A 50 0.80 9.90 -10.32
CA GLN A 50 1.84 10.38 -9.41
C GLN A 50 1.63 11.84 -8.99
N CYS A 51 1.18 12.70 -9.92
CA CYS A 51 0.84 14.09 -9.63
C CYS A 51 -0.40 14.17 -8.73
N SER A 52 -1.46 13.42 -9.06
CA SER A 52 -2.71 13.37 -8.28
C SER A 52 -2.47 12.87 -6.84
N CYS A 53 -1.56 11.91 -6.64
CA CYS A 53 -1.19 11.47 -5.28
C CYS A 53 -0.77 12.65 -4.39
N LYS A 54 0.08 13.55 -4.92
CA LYS A 54 0.59 14.70 -4.15
C LYS A 54 -0.49 15.68 -3.74
N GLU A 55 -1.59 15.74 -4.49
CA GLU A 55 -2.74 16.60 -4.18
C GLU A 55 -3.66 16.00 -3.13
N LEU A 56 -3.67 14.68 -2.97
CA LEU A 56 -4.58 13.97 -2.07
C LEU A 56 -4.17 14.08 -0.59
N ALA A 57 -2.88 14.11 -0.30
CA ALA A 57 -2.37 14.33 1.05
C ALA A 57 -0.92 14.82 1.03
N PRO A 58 -0.48 15.60 2.04
CA PRO A 58 0.93 15.92 2.22
C PRO A 58 1.77 14.64 2.30
N GLY A 59 2.81 14.56 1.46
CA GLY A 59 3.71 13.40 1.41
C GLY A 59 3.17 12.17 0.67
N ALA A 60 1.97 12.24 0.08
CA ALA A 60 1.42 11.15 -0.72
C ALA A 60 2.13 11.00 -2.06
N HIS A 61 2.39 9.75 -2.41
CA HIS A 61 3.05 9.33 -3.66
C HIS A 61 2.54 7.95 -4.06
N LEU A 62 2.76 7.55 -5.31
CA LEU A 62 2.49 6.17 -5.71
C LEU A 62 3.31 5.22 -4.84
N ALA A 63 2.68 4.14 -4.39
CA ALA A 63 3.28 3.23 -3.44
C ALA A 63 4.54 2.58 -4.01
N ASP A 64 5.66 2.83 -3.36
CA ASP A 64 6.90 2.10 -3.57
C ASP A 64 6.92 0.88 -2.65
N MET A 65 7.05 -0.31 -3.24
CA MET A 65 7.13 -1.54 -2.47
C MET A 65 8.57 -1.79 -2.06
N LYS A 66 8.98 -1.17 -0.94
CA LYS A 66 10.35 -1.22 -0.43
C LYS A 66 10.66 -2.49 0.35
N SER A 67 9.65 -3.15 0.91
CA SER A 67 9.83 -4.33 1.75
C SER A 67 8.86 -5.45 1.37
N TRP A 68 9.20 -6.66 1.80
CA TRP A 68 8.35 -7.82 1.56
C TRP A 68 7.03 -7.74 2.34
N GLU A 69 7.05 -7.09 3.50
CA GLU A 69 5.87 -6.81 4.31
C GLU A 69 4.89 -5.88 3.57
N ASP A 70 5.40 -4.82 2.93
CA ASP A 70 4.58 -3.90 2.13
C ASP A 70 3.93 -4.65 0.95
N LEU A 71 4.70 -5.48 0.25
CA LEU A 71 4.21 -6.28 -0.87
C LEU A 71 3.13 -7.28 -0.42
N LEU A 72 3.36 -8.02 0.66
CA LEU A 72 2.40 -8.99 1.19
C LEU A 72 1.12 -8.32 1.69
N PHE A 73 1.25 -7.21 2.42
CA PHE A 73 0.10 -6.47 2.93
C PHE A 73 -0.79 -5.98 1.78
N VAL A 74 -0.20 -5.27 0.83
CA VAL A 74 -0.94 -4.73 -0.32
C VAL A 74 -1.53 -5.87 -1.15
N SER A 75 -0.76 -6.91 -1.48
CA SER A 75 -1.26 -8.05 -2.26
C SER A 75 -2.43 -8.75 -1.57
N SER A 76 -2.35 -8.96 -0.25
CA SER A 76 -3.45 -9.59 0.51
C SER A 76 -4.75 -8.81 0.41
N HIS A 77 -4.66 -7.48 0.36
CA HIS A 77 -5.81 -6.59 0.24
C HIS A 77 -6.31 -6.49 -1.20
N LEU A 78 -5.43 -6.57 -2.19
CA LEU A 78 -5.83 -6.57 -3.60
C LEU A 78 -6.54 -7.87 -3.99
N LEU A 79 -6.11 -9.00 -3.42
CA LEU A 79 -6.74 -10.31 -3.66
C LEU A 79 -8.17 -10.39 -3.15
N THR A 80 -8.59 -9.51 -2.22
CA THR A 80 -10.00 -9.42 -1.79
C THR A 80 -10.85 -8.55 -2.72
N HIS A 81 -10.27 -7.96 -3.75
CA HIS A 81 -10.95 -7.09 -4.71
C HIS A 81 -10.94 -7.73 -6.11
N ASP A 82 -12.10 -8.21 -6.56
CA ASP A 82 -12.26 -9.03 -7.78
C ASP A 82 -11.89 -8.36 -9.12
N ASN A 83 -11.47 -7.08 -9.14
CA ASN A 83 -11.28 -6.29 -10.37
C ASN A 83 -9.96 -5.51 -10.46
N LEU A 84 -8.98 -5.77 -9.59
CA LEU A 84 -7.70 -5.04 -9.58
C LEU A 84 -6.57 -5.82 -10.27
N LEU A 85 -6.76 -6.14 -11.56
CA LEU A 85 -5.79 -6.91 -12.35
C LEU A 85 -4.55 -6.11 -12.77
N LEU A 86 -4.63 -4.78 -12.79
CA LEU A 86 -3.51 -3.92 -13.17
C LEU A 86 -3.55 -2.61 -12.38
N LEU A 87 -2.46 -2.29 -11.67
CA LEU A 87 -2.34 -1.09 -10.86
C LEU A 87 -1.05 -0.33 -11.13
N TRP A 88 -1.11 1.00 -11.11
CA TRP A 88 0.10 1.82 -11.03
C TRP A 88 0.70 1.79 -9.63
N THR A 89 2.02 1.57 -9.58
CA THR A 89 2.86 1.65 -8.39
C THR A 89 3.94 2.70 -8.60
N GLY A 90 4.73 3.02 -7.56
CA GLY A 90 5.84 3.96 -7.66
C GLY A 90 7.02 3.45 -8.51
N LEU A 91 7.01 2.18 -8.91
CA LEU A 91 8.01 1.60 -9.80
C LEU A 91 7.74 2.07 -11.23
N ASN A 92 8.69 2.81 -11.80
CA ASN A 92 8.65 3.26 -13.19
C ASN A 92 10.07 3.36 -13.73
N ASP A 93 10.34 2.66 -14.83
CA ASP A 93 11.51 2.86 -15.66
C ASP A 93 11.19 4.03 -16.61
N GLN A 94 11.74 5.22 -16.31
CA GLN A 94 11.41 6.49 -16.97
C GLN A 94 11.73 6.58 -18.49
N GLN A 95 11.85 5.47 -19.20
CA GLN A 95 12.15 5.42 -20.63
C GLN A 95 10.92 5.23 -21.52
N VAL A 96 9.73 4.93 -20.98
CA VAL A 96 8.55 4.68 -21.82
C VAL A 96 7.32 5.44 -21.31
N HIS A 97 6.82 6.38 -22.14
CA HIS A 97 5.50 6.98 -21.94
C HIS A 97 4.44 5.95 -22.35
N HIS A 98 3.97 5.15 -21.38
CA HIS A 98 2.85 4.25 -21.61
C HIS A 98 1.55 5.06 -21.66
N THR A 99 1.00 5.24 -22.87
CA THR A 99 -0.38 5.67 -23.04
C THR A 99 -1.31 4.61 -22.44
N PRO A 100 -2.33 4.99 -21.65
CA PRO A 100 -3.27 4.03 -21.08
C PRO A 100 -3.96 3.28 -22.21
N LEU A 101 -3.63 1.99 -22.35
CA LEU A 101 -4.38 1.05 -23.18
C LEU A 101 -5.76 0.95 -22.54
N GLY A 102 -6.75 1.66 -23.08
CA GLY A 102 -8.20 1.35 -23.07
C GLY A 102 -8.94 0.99 -21.77
N ASN A 103 -8.31 0.89 -20.62
CA ASN A 103 -8.92 0.41 -19.38
C ASN A 103 -8.57 1.36 -18.23
N THR A 104 -9.59 1.71 -17.43
CA THR A 104 -9.46 2.47 -16.18
C THR A 104 -8.48 1.75 -15.26
N LEU A 105 -7.24 2.23 -15.17
CA LEU A 105 -6.25 1.63 -14.29
C LEU A 105 -6.47 2.12 -12.86
N SER A 106 -6.28 1.24 -11.89
CA SER A 106 -6.25 1.66 -10.49
C SER A 106 -4.82 2.04 -10.11
N PHE A 107 -4.63 2.82 -9.06
CA PHE A 107 -3.31 3.18 -8.56
C PHE A 107 -3.27 3.12 -7.04
N ILE A 108 -2.11 2.75 -6.51
CA ILE A 108 -1.90 2.58 -5.07
C ILE A 108 -1.14 3.79 -4.56
N ILE A 109 -1.71 4.45 -3.56
CA ILE A 109 -1.16 5.63 -2.91
C ILE A 109 -0.58 5.21 -1.58
N ARG A 110 0.61 5.73 -1.25
CA ARG A 110 1.27 5.58 0.04
C ARG A 110 1.51 6.93 0.69
N ILE A 111 1.33 6.97 2.01
CA ILE A 111 1.86 8.00 2.92
C ILE A 111 2.61 7.30 4.06
N ASN A 112 3.57 8.01 4.67
CA ASN A 112 4.34 7.57 5.83
C ASN A 112 3.96 8.36 7.07
#